data_AF-A0A8S9HIZ8-F1
#
_entry.id   AF-A0A8S9HIZ8-F1
#
_cell.length_a   1.000
_cell.length_b   1.000
_cell.length_c   1.000
_cell.angle_alpha   90.00
_cell.angle_beta   90.00
_cell.angle_gamma   90.00
#
_symmetry.space_group_name_H-M   'P 1'
#
loop_
_entity.id
_entity.type
_entity.pdbx_description
1 polymer ?
#
loop_
_entity_poly.entity_id
_entity_poly.type
_entity_poly.pdbx_seq_one_letter_code
_entity_poly.pdbx_strand_id
1 'polypeptide(L)'
;MLPYLLVNCGGATPNDIQTPLAMYRPDSLVNNFKVPDSGLTSVLLMQSHAIGGIDSCRAISPENIDREAQGAGVMLYEFHESF
;
A
#
# COMPACT_ATOMS: atom_id res chain seq x y z
N MET A 1 -11.16 -0.97 -4.59
CA MET A 1 -10.52 -2.15 -5.21
C MET A 1 -11.02 -3.46 -4.60
N LEU A 2 -11.05 -3.62 -3.27
CA LEU A 2 -11.46 -4.89 -2.65
C LEU A 2 -12.92 -5.35 -2.87
N PRO A 3 -13.96 -4.48 -2.89
CA PRO A 3 -15.33 -4.96 -3.14
C PRO A 3 -15.46 -5.68 -4.48
N TYR A 4 -14.69 -5.23 -5.47
CA TYR A 4 -14.65 -5.83 -6.79
C TYR A 4 -13.98 -7.21 -6.78
N LEU A 5 -12.94 -7.40 -5.98
CA LEU A 5 -12.25 -8.69 -5.84
C LEU A 5 -13.09 -9.72 -5.08
N LEU A 6 -13.86 -9.31 -4.07
CA LEU A 6 -14.77 -10.22 -3.35
C LEU A 6 -15.90 -10.73 -4.27
N VAL A 7 -16.41 -9.87 -5.15
CA VAL A 7 -17.46 -10.24 -6.11
C VAL A 7 -16.90 -11.12 -7.25
N ASN A 8 -15.70 -10.84 -7.76
CA ASN A 8 -15.12 -11.60 -8.88
C ASN A 8 -14.36 -12.88 -8.47
N CYS A 9 -13.82 -12.96 -7.26
CA CYS A 9 -13.13 -14.15 -6.75
C CYS A 9 -14.04 -15.07 -5.94
N GLY A 10 -15.31 -14.67 -5.72
CA GLY A 10 -16.32 -15.42 -4.98
C GLY A 10 -16.89 -16.61 -5.75
N GLY A 11 -16.06 -17.57 -6.13
CA GLY A 11 -16.47 -18.89 -6.62
C GLY A 11 -16.96 -19.82 -5.51
N ALA A 12 -17.52 -19.29 -4.41
CA ALA A 12 -17.95 -20.08 -3.27
C ALA A 12 -19.38 -20.59 -3.48
N THR A 13 -19.54 -21.91 -3.51
CA THR A 13 -20.86 -22.57 -3.48
C THR A 13 -21.42 -22.55 -2.05
N PRO A 14 -22.76 -22.57 -1.86
CA PRO A 14 -23.41 -22.30 -0.57
C PRO A 14 -23.08 -23.24 0.60
N ASN A 15 -22.23 -24.26 0.41
CA ASN A 15 -21.86 -25.25 1.43
C ASN A 15 -20.45 -25.08 2.03
N ASP A 16 -19.63 -24.16 1.53
CA ASP A 16 -18.34 -23.87 2.16
C ASP A 16 -18.55 -22.86 3.30
N ILE A 17 -18.43 -23.32 4.55
CA ILE A 17 -18.33 -22.44 5.71
C ILE A 17 -16.97 -21.74 5.64
N GLN A 18 -16.89 -20.67 4.85
CA GLN A 18 -15.72 -19.80 4.83
C GLN A 18 -15.77 -18.94 6.09
N THR A 19 -14.75 -19.09 6.95
CA THR A 19 -14.51 -18.10 8.00
C THR A 19 -14.35 -16.74 7.34
N PRO A 20 -15.19 -15.74 7.66
CA PRO A 20 -15.11 -14.45 7.01
C PRO A 20 -13.75 -13.84 7.36
N LEU A 21 -12.98 -13.50 6.32
CA LEU A 21 -11.75 -12.73 6.51
C LEU A 21 -12.14 -11.38 7.12
N ALA A 22 -11.77 -11.17 8.38
CA ALA A 22 -11.96 -9.90 9.04
C ALA A 22 -11.04 -8.86 8.37
N MET A 23 -11.62 -7.98 7.58
CA MET A 23 -10.88 -6.88 6.98
C MET A 23 -10.90 -5.67 7.91
N TYR A 24 -9.72 -5.22 8.32
CA TYR A 24 -9.56 -3.93 8.98
C TYR A 24 -9.01 -2.92 7.96
N ARG A 25 -9.76 -1.84 7.73
CA ARG A 25 -9.24 -0.66 7.04
C ARG A 25 -8.82 0.34 8.12
N PRO A 26 -7.53 0.66 8.24
CA PRO A 26 -7.07 1.68 9.17
C PRO A 26 -7.61 3.06 8.77
N ASP A 27 -8.18 3.78 9.73
CA ASP A 27 -8.61 5.16 9.54
C ASP A 27 -7.39 6.07 9.34
N SER A 28 -7.56 7.14 8.54
CA SER A 28 -6.56 8.20 8.32
C SER A 28 -5.26 7.81 7.61
N LEU A 29 -5.24 6.77 6.79
CA LEU A 29 -4.13 6.54 5.86
C LEU A 29 -4.22 7.46 4.64
N VAL A 30 -3.05 7.75 4.06
CA VAL A 30 -2.93 8.53 2.84
C VAL A 30 -3.84 7.99 1.73
N ASN A 31 -4.54 8.90 1.06
CA ASN A 31 -5.32 8.59 -0.13
C ASN A 31 -4.72 9.35 -1.31
N ASN A 32 -4.42 8.63 -2.39
CA ASN A 32 -3.77 9.24 -3.54
C ASN A 32 -4.79 9.96 -4.42
N PHE A 33 -4.50 11.22 -4.72
CA PHE A 33 -5.27 12.01 -5.68
C PHE A 33 -4.72 11.87 -7.11
N LYS A 34 -3.43 11.57 -7.25
CA LYS A 34 -2.77 11.29 -8.54
C LYS A 34 -2.60 9.78 -8.70
N VAL A 35 -3.12 9.21 -9.79
CA VAL A 35 -2.98 7.77 -10.09
C VAL A 35 -1.52 7.28 -10.15
N PRO A 36 -0.56 8.03 -10.73
CA PRO A 36 0.84 7.62 -10.80
C PRO A 36 1.50 7.37 -9.43
N ASP A 37 1.03 8.03 -8.38
CA ASP A 37 1.61 7.96 -7.03
C ASP A 37 1.32 6.63 -6.33
N SER A 38 0.38 5.84 -6.86
CA SER A 38 -0.07 4.56 -6.28
C SER A 38 1.06 3.56 -6.04
N GLY A 39 2.00 3.45 -6.97
CA GLY A 39 3.15 2.55 -6.83
C GLY A 39 4.03 2.94 -5.64
N LEU A 40 4.51 4.19 -5.62
CA LEU A 40 5.41 4.67 -4.58
C LEU A 40 4.73 4.68 -3.20
N THR A 41 3.48 5.13 -3.13
CA THR A 41 2.71 5.14 -1.88
C THR A 41 2.57 3.74 -1.29
N SER A 42 2.38 2.72 -2.12
CA SER A 42 2.32 1.33 -1.67
C SER A 42 3.65 0.88 -1.06
N VAL A 43 4.78 1.23 -1.68
CA VAL A 43 6.12 0.91 -1.17
C VAL A 43 6.37 1.60 0.17
N LEU A 44 6.04 2.88 0.29
CA LEU A 44 6.19 3.63 1.54
C LEU A 44 5.32 3.02 2.65
N LEU A 45 4.06 2.68 2.36
CA LEU A 45 3.18 2.01 3.33
C LEU A 45 3.75 0.67 3.79
N MET A 46 4.29 -0.15 2.88
CA MET A 46 4.93 -1.42 3.23
C MET A 46 6.16 -1.22 4.10
N GLN A 47 7.03 -0.27 3.73
CA GLN A 47 8.26 0.03 4.48
C GLN A 47 7.95 0.57 5.88
N SER A 48 7.09 1.59 5.99
CA SER A 48 6.71 2.17 7.27
C SER A 48 6.02 1.14 8.17
N HIS A 49 5.16 0.29 7.59
CA HIS A 49 4.51 -0.78 8.35
C HIS A 49 5.50 -1.81 8.89
N ALA A 50 6.49 -2.21 8.08
CA ALA A 50 7.50 -3.17 8.50
C ALA A 50 8.37 -2.63 9.66
N ILE A 51 8.61 -1.31 9.72
CA ILE A 51 9.47 -0.68 10.73
C ILE A 51 8.72 -0.40 12.04
N GLY A 52 7.51 0.17 11.97
CA GLY A 52 6.81 0.66 13.17
C GLY A 52 5.32 0.34 13.19
N GLY A 53 4.89 -0.65 12.41
CA GLY A 53 3.51 -1.09 12.36
C GLY A 53 2.59 -0.03 11.74
N ILE A 54 1.29 -0.17 12.02
CA ILE A 54 0.28 0.63 11.33
C ILE A 54 0.33 2.12 11.67
N ASP A 55 0.77 2.49 12.87
CA ASP A 55 0.82 3.88 13.28
C ASP A 55 1.90 4.68 12.55
N SER A 56 3.02 4.04 12.19
CA SER A 56 4.04 4.67 11.35
C SER A 56 3.54 5.02 9.95
N CYS A 57 2.55 4.28 9.42
CA CYS A 57 1.95 4.58 8.12
C CYS A 57 1.18 5.91 8.10
N ARG A 58 0.75 6.42 9.26
CA ARG A 58 0.00 7.69 9.37
C ARG A 58 0.87 8.93 9.09
N ALA A 59 2.20 8.78 9.11
CA ALA A 59 3.15 9.86 8.81
C ALA A 59 3.31 10.11 7.30
N ILE A 60 2.83 9.20 6.44
CA ILE A 60 2.87 9.36 4.98
C ILE A 60 1.79 10.37 4.57
N SER A 61 2.15 11.34 3.74
CA SER A 61 1.27 12.45 3.37
C SER A 61 1.36 12.72 1.87
N PRO A 62 0.25 13.07 1.17
CA PRO A 62 0.30 13.32 -0.27
C PRO A 62 1.31 14.42 -0.64
N GLU A 63 1.49 15.42 0.23
CA GLU A 63 2.39 16.56 0.00
C GLU A 63 3.87 16.15 -0.11
N ASN A 64 4.25 15.00 0.45
CA ASN A 64 5.65 14.56 0.51
C ASN A 64 6.02 13.48 -0.51
N ILE A 65 5.04 12.92 -1.22
CA ILE A 65 5.23 11.84 -2.19
C ILE A 65 6.22 12.21 -3.30
N ASP A 66 6.15 13.43 -3.83
CA ASP A 66 7.06 13.89 -4.89
C ASP A 66 8.53 13.90 -4.40
N ARG A 67 8.76 14.22 -3.12
CA ARG A 67 10.10 14.20 -2.50
C ARG A 67 10.58 12.78 -2.26
N GLU A 68 9.70 11.92 -1.74
CA GLU A 68 10.03 10.49 -1.57
C GLU A 68 10.32 9.82 -2.91
N ALA A 69 9.68 10.25 -4.01
CA ALA A 69 9.93 9.74 -5.35
C ALA A 69 11.36 10.04 -5.82
N GLN A 70 11.82 11.27 -5.57
CA GLN A 70 13.19 11.68 -5.87
C GLN A 70 14.19 10.87 -5.05
N GLY A 71 13.95 10.72 -3.74
CA GLY A 71 14.81 9.92 -2.86
C GLY A 71 14.88 8.44 -3.28
N ALA A 72 13.74 7.85 -3.62
CA ALA A 72 13.68 6.49 -4.15
C ALA A 72 14.44 6.36 -5.49
N GLY A 73 14.36 7.36 -6.36
CA GLY A 73 15.12 7.42 -7.61
C GLY A 73 16.64 7.42 -7.37
N VAL A 74 17.13 8.22 -6.41
CA VAL A 74 18.55 8.25 -6.04
C VAL A 74 18.98 6.89 -5.47
N MET A 75 18.22 6.31 -4.54
CA MET A 75 18.56 5.00 -3.98
C MET A 75 18.61 3.90 -5.04
N LEU A 76 17.68 3.89 -5.99
CA LEU A 76 17.68 2.92 -7.08
C LEU A 76 18.88 3.09 -8.01
N TYR A 77 19.27 4.33 -8.30
CA TYR A 77 20.46 4.63 -9.08
C TYR A 77 21.74 4.15 -8.37
N GLU A 78 21.91 4.50 -7.09
CA GLU A 78 23.05 4.06 -6.29
C GLU A 78 23.11 2.54 -6.16
N PHE A 79 21.96 1.88 -5.98
CA PHE A 79 21.87 0.43 -5.98
C PHE A 79 22.31 -0.14 -7.32
N HIS A 80 21.86 0.43 -8.44
CA HIS A 80 22.27 -0.03 -9.78
C HIS A 80 23.77 0.11 -10.02
N GLU A 81 24.39 1.24 -9.66
CA GLU A 81 25.85 1.46 -9.82
C GLU A 81 26.70 0.53 -8.92
N SER A 82 26.09 -0.09 -7.91
CA SER A 82 26.76 -1.00 -6.98
C SER A 82 26.82 -2.46 -7.48
N PHE A 83 26.28 -2.76 -8.66
CA PHE A 83 26.33 -4.07 -9.34
C PHE A 83 26.92 -3.97 -10.75
#